data_AF-A0A7X9JLE6-F1
#
_entry.id   AF-A0A7X9JLE6-F1
#
_cell.length_a   1.000
_cell.length_b   1.000
_cell.length_c   1.000
_cell.angle_alpha   90.00
_cell.angle_beta   90.00
_cell.angle_gamma   90.00
#
_symmetry.space_group_name_H-M   'P 1'
#
loop_
_entity.id
_entity.type
_entity.pdbx_description
1 polymer ?
#
loop_
_entity_poly.entity_id
_entity_poly.type
_entity_poly.pdbx_seq_one_letter_code
_entity_poly.pdbx_strand_id
1 'polypeptide(L)'
;MKRDPSKSFQDLLAWQKAHKLVLLIYEYSDKFPQKEIYGLTSQFRRAAISIPANIAEGYKKKSKADKSRLMNIAQGSLEECHYYLILIIKQFKILLTPDI
;
A
#
# COMPACT_ATOMS: atom_id res chain seq x y z
N MET A 1 -2.90 -8.75 -26.27
CA MET A 1 -4.21 -9.13 -25.70
C MET A 1 -4.96 -7.85 -25.34
N LYS A 2 -6.10 -7.56 -25.98
CA LYS A 2 -6.97 -6.46 -25.55
C LYS A 2 -7.62 -6.89 -24.23
N ARG A 3 -7.43 -6.10 -23.17
CA ARG A 3 -8.14 -6.31 -21.90
C ARG A 3 -9.49 -5.60 -21.99
N ASP A 4 -10.54 -6.24 -21.50
CA ASP A 4 -11.85 -5.60 -21.42
C ASP A 4 -11.78 -4.35 -20.53
N PRO A 5 -12.58 -3.30 -20.84
CA PRO A 5 -12.69 -2.14 -19.97
C PRO A 5 -13.14 -2.57 -18.58
N SER A 6 -12.42 -2.14 -17.55
CA SER A 6 -12.84 -2.32 -16.16
C SER A 6 -14.13 -1.56 -15.89
N LYS A 7 -15.01 -2.15 -15.07
CA LYS A 7 -16.29 -1.57 -14.63
C LYS A 7 -16.16 -0.90 -13.25
N SER A 8 -15.20 -1.35 -12.45
CA SER A 8 -14.86 -0.82 -11.14
C SER A 8 -13.34 -0.71 -10.97
N PHE A 9 -12.88 0.12 -10.03
CA PHE A 9 -11.48 0.16 -9.62
C PHE A 9 -11.02 -1.19 -9.05
N GLN A 10 -11.96 -2.00 -8.53
CA GLN A 10 -11.69 -3.33 -8.00
C GLN A 10 -11.26 -4.34 -9.08
N ASP A 11 -11.57 -4.06 -10.35
CA ASP A 11 -11.12 -4.88 -11.48
C ASP A 11 -9.65 -4.59 -11.84
N LEU A 12 -9.07 -3.52 -11.30
CA LEU A 12 -7.67 -3.18 -11.54
C LEU A 12 -6.77 -4.12 -10.74
N LEU A 13 -5.91 -4.87 -11.45
CA LEU A 13 -4.91 -5.72 -10.81
C LEU A 13 -4.00 -4.94 -9.84
N ALA A 14 -3.67 -3.68 -10.19
CA ALA A 14 -2.90 -2.80 -9.30
C ALA A 14 -3.63 -2.53 -7.98
N TRP A 15 -4.94 -2.30 -8.03
CA TRP A 15 -5.75 -2.11 -6.83
C TRP A 15 -5.85 -3.40 -6.01
N GLN A 16 -6.08 -4.55 -6.65
CA GLN A 16 -6.17 -5.85 -5.96
C GLN A 16 -4.87 -6.18 -5.21
N LYS A 17 -3.72 -5.96 -5.83
CA LYS A 17 -2.40 -6.13 -5.20
C LYS A 17 -2.18 -5.15 -4.05
N ALA A 18 -2.52 -3.88 -4.25
CA ALA A 18 -2.41 -2.86 -3.20
C ALA A 18 -3.33 -3.16 -2.01
N HIS A 19 -4.55 -3.63 -2.26
CA HIS A 19 -5.47 -4.04 -1.19
C HIS A 19 -4.94 -5.25 -0.42
N LYS A 20 -4.41 -6.28 -1.11
CA LYS A 20 -3.74 -7.41 -0.46
C LYS A 20 -2.55 -6.95 0.39
N LEU A 21 -1.75 -5.99 -0.08
CA LEU A 21 -0.65 -5.41 0.68
C LEU A 21 -1.13 -4.75 1.98
N VAL A 22 -2.24 -4.01 1.95
CA VAL A 22 -2.85 -3.42 3.17
C VAL A 22 -3.19 -4.51 4.18
N LEU A 23 -3.86 -5.57 3.75
CA LEU A 23 -4.25 -6.67 4.65
C LEU A 23 -3.03 -7.32 5.31
N LEU A 24 -1.98 -7.60 4.52
CA LEU A 24 -0.73 -8.14 5.05
C LEU A 24 -0.07 -7.18 6.05
N ILE A 25 -0.02 -5.87 5.74
CA ILE A 25 0.57 -4.88 6.64
C ILE A 25 -0.19 -4.82 7.96
N TYR A 26 -1.52 -4.88 7.95
CA TYR A 26 -2.31 -4.97 9.19
C TYR A 26 -1.93 -6.23 9.99
N GLU A 27 -1.96 -7.40 9.36
CA GLU A 27 -1.65 -8.69 9.99
C GLU A 27 -0.25 -8.72 10.63
N TYR A 28 0.78 -8.26 9.90
CA TYR A 28 2.15 -8.27 10.41
C TYR A 28 2.40 -7.19 11.47
N SER A 29 1.80 -6.01 11.31
CA SER A 29 2.01 -4.91 12.25
C SER A 29 1.27 -5.09 13.58
N ASP A 30 0.27 -5.98 13.66
CA ASP A 30 -0.34 -6.39 14.94
C ASP A 30 0.68 -7.08 15.87
N LYS A 31 1.80 -7.57 15.34
CA LYS A 31 2.87 -8.22 16.09
C LYS A 31 3.96 -7.24 16.56
N PHE A 32 3.85 -5.95 16.23
CA PHE A 32 4.85 -4.96 16.63
C PHE A 32 4.75 -4.62 18.12
N PRO A 33 5.85 -4.16 18.76
CA PRO A 33 5.81 -3.73 20.17
C PRO A 33 4.75 -2.64 20.40
N GLN A 34 4.00 -2.70 21.51
CA GLN A 34 2.94 -1.72 21.80
C GLN A 34 3.39 -0.26 21.78
N LYS A 35 4.66 0.01 22.15
CA LYS A 35 5.24 1.36 22.09
C LYS A 35 5.26 1.97 20.68
N GLU A 36 5.13 1.16 19.64
CA GLU A 36 5.15 1.58 18.24
C GLU A 36 3.75 1.82 17.66
N ILE A 37 2.68 1.62 18.44
CA ILE A 37 1.29 1.78 17.98
C ILE A 37 1.09 3.17 17.35
N TYR A 38 1.48 4.23 18.07
CA TYR A 38 1.38 5.61 17.59
C TYR A 38 2.57 6.04 16.74
N GLY A 39 3.67 5.27 16.76
CA GLY A 39 4.85 5.48 15.94
C GLY A 39 4.76 4.75 14.60
N LEU A 40 5.65 3.77 14.41
CA LEU A 40 5.85 3.07 13.15
C LEU A 40 4.60 2.32 12.66
N THR A 41 3.80 1.75 13.56
CA THR A 41 2.58 1.01 13.20
C THR A 41 1.56 1.92 12.52
N SER A 42 1.27 3.08 13.13
CA SER A 42 0.29 4.02 12.57
C SER A 42 0.75 4.60 11.23
N GLN A 43 2.03 4.95 11.10
CA GLN A 43 2.61 5.51 9.88
C GLN A 43 2.56 4.48 8.75
N PHE A 44 2.98 3.24 9.03
CA PHE A 44 3.05 2.19 8.02
C PHE A 44 1.66 1.80 7.50
N ARG A 45 0.66 1.67 8.39
CA ARG A 45 -0.73 1.41 8.00
C ARG A 45 -1.32 2.55 7.18
N ARG A 46 -1.06 3.82 7.54
CA ARG A 46 -1.55 4.99 6.78
C ARG A 46 -0.96 5.06 5.39
N ALA A 47 0.35 4.88 5.25
CA ALA A 47 1.01 4.79 3.95
C ALA A 47 0.40 3.66 3.11
N ALA A 48 0.23 2.47 3.69
CA ALA A 48 -0.36 1.32 3.01
C ALA A 48 -1.78 1.59 2.49
N ILE A 49 -2.67 2.12 3.35
CA ILE A 49 -4.06 2.43 3.01
C ILE A 49 -4.16 3.48 1.91
N SER A 50 -3.24 4.44 1.89
CA SER A 50 -3.18 5.51 0.88
C SER A 50 -3.02 4.96 -0.54
N ILE A 51 -2.33 3.83 -0.73
CA ILE A 51 -2.07 3.26 -2.06
C ILE A 51 -3.38 2.85 -2.77
N PRO A 52 -4.19 1.90 -2.27
CA PRO A 52 -5.45 1.53 -2.93
C PRO A 52 -6.49 2.66 -2.90
N ALA A 53 -6.46 3.55 -1.90
CA ALA A 53 -7.36 4.71 -1.84
C ALA A 53 -7.11 5.67 -3.02
N ASN A 54 -5.86 6.03 -3.28
CA ASN A 54 -5.49 6.89 -4.41
C ASN A 54 -5.73 6.21 -5.76
N ILE A 55 -5.55 4.89 -5.86
CA ILE A 55 -5.91 4.14 -7.08
C ILE A 55 -7.43 4.21 -7.34
N ALA A 56 -8.25 4.01 -6.30
CA ALA A 56 -9.71 4.07 -6.41
C ALA A 56 -10.20 5.49 -6.75
N GLU A 57 -9.64 6.52 -6.11
CA GLU A 57 -9.97 7.91 -6.43
C GLU A 57 -9.51 8.28 -7.86
N GLY A 58 -8.31 7.85 -8.26
CA GLY A 58 -7.76 8.01 -9.60
C GLY A 58 -8.65 7.40 -10.66
N TYR A 59 -9.14 6.19 -10.43
CA TYR A 59 -10.02 5.50 -11.37
C TYR A 59 -11.26 6.32 -11.76
N LYS A 60 -11.83 7.09 -10.82
CA LYS A 60 -13.01 7.92 -11.05
C LYS A 60 -12.74 9.24 -11.77
N LYS A 61 -11.48 9.69 -11.88
CA LYS A 61 -11.15 10.95 -12.57
C LYS A 61 -11.43 10.84 -14.07
N LYS A 62 -11.79 11.96 -14.70
CA LYS A 62 -12.05 12.00 -16.16
C LYS A 62 -10.78 12.31 -16.96
N SER A 63 -10.00 13.27 -16.50
CA SER A 63 -8.78 13.72 -17.19
C SER A 63 -7.63 12.73 -16.99
N LYS A 64 -6.77 12.58 -18.00
CA LYS A 64 -5.55 11.77 -17.88
C LYS A 64 -4.57 12.37 -16.86
N ALA A 65 -4.51 13.70 -16.76
CA ALA A 65 -3.62 14.39 -15.84
C ALA A 65 -3.97 14.09 -14.37
N ASP A 66 -5.24 14.18 -13.99
CA ASP A 66 -5.67 13.89 -12.62
C ASP A 66 -5.50 12.42 -12.26
N LYS A 67 -5.77 11.51 -13.22
CA LYS A 67 -5.48 10.08 -13.06
C LYS A 67 -4.01 9.87 -12.76
N SER A 68 -3.13 10.42 -13.59
CA SER A 68 -1.67 10.30 -13.44
C SER A 68 -1.19 10.84 -12.09
N ARG A 69 -1.70 12.01 -11.69
CA ARG A 69 -1.37 12.63 -10.40
C ARG A 69 -1.69 11.69 -9.23
N LEU A 70 -2.87 11.06 -9.21
CA LEU A 70 -3.24 10.14 -8.13
C LEU A 70 -2.45 8.82 -8.18
N MET A 71 -2.08 8.34 -9.36
CA MET A 71 -1.18 7.18 -9.47
C MET A 71 0.22 7.51 -8.94
N ASN A 72 0.72 8.73 -9.16
CA ASN A 72 2.00 9.18 -8.59
C ASN A 72 1.94 9.26 -7.06
N ILE A 73 0.82 9.72 -6.48
CA ILE A 73 0.64 9.71 -5.01
C ILE A 73 0.61 8.28 -4.48
N ALA A 74 -0.14 7.37 -5.14
CA ALA A 74 -0.15 5.95 -4.76
C ALA A 74 1.26 5.34 -4.81
N GLN A 75 2.07 5.68 -5.82
CA GLN A 75 3.45 5.26 -5.92
C GLN A 75 4.33 5.86 -4.80
N GLY A 76 4.14 7.14 -4.46
CA GLY A 76 4.84 7.77 -3.34
C GLY A 76 4.57 7.04 -2.02
N SER A 77 3.30 6.72 -1.73
CA SER A 77 2.94 5.93 -0.54
C SER A 77 3.49 4.50 -0.57
N LEU A 78 3.68 3.90 -1.75
CA LEU A 78 4.35 2.60 -1.88
C LEU A 78 5.84 2.69 -1.49
N GLU A 79 6.54 3.75 -1.91
CA GLU A 79 7.94 3.96 -1.51
C GLU A 79 8.08 4.26 -0.01
N GLU A 80 7.11 4.97 0.60
CA GLU A 80 7.04 5.09 2.06
C GLU A 80 6.91 3.72 2.73
N CYS A 81 6.03 2.85 2.22
CA CYS A 81 5.92 1.46 2.70
C CYS A 81 7.23 0.68 2.56
N HIS A 82 7.93 0.81 1.43
CA HIS A 82 9.26 0.18 1.25
C HIS A 82 10.25 0.66 2.30
N TYR A 83 10.33 1.97 2.53
CA TYR A 83 11.19 2.52 3.58
C TYR A 83 10.81 1.98 4.97
N TYR A 84 9.52 1.95 5.32
CA TYR A 84 9.08 1.43 6.61
C TYR A 84 9.43 -0.05 6.77
N LEU A 85 9.30 -0.88 5.72
CA LEU A 85 9.76 -2.27 5.76
C LEU A 85 11.26 -2.38 6.08
N ILE A 86 12.10 -1.56 5.43
CA ILE A 86 13.54 -1.52 5.72
C ILE A 86 13.79 -1.13 7.19
N LEU A 87 13.06 -0.13 7.69
CA LEU A 87 13.18 0.34 9.07
C LEU A 87 12.76 -0.75 10.08
N ILE A 88 11.64 -1.44 9.84
CA ILE A 88 11.12 -2.55 10.65
C ILE A 88 12.15 -3.68 10.76
N ILE A 89 12.72 -4.10 9.63
CA ILE A 89 13.74 -5.17 9.59
C ILE A 89 14.96 -4.78 10.41
N LYS A 90 15.43 -3.53 10.28
CA LYS A 90 16.59 -3.03 11.03
C LYS A 90 16.32 -2.83 12.52
N GLN A 91 15.16 -2.31 12.89
CA GLN A 91 14.84 -1.95 14.27
C GLN A 91 14.45 -3.16 15.12
N PHE A 92 13.70 -4.10 14.55
CA PHE A 92 13.15 -5.23 15.33
C PHE A 92 13.93 -6.53 15.15
N LYS A 93 14.95 -6.56 14.29
CA LYS A 93 15.66 -7.81 13.90
C LYS A 93 14.67 -8.92 13.52
N ILE A 94 13.51 -8.56 12.97
CA ILE A 94 12.53 -9.53 12.51
C ILE A 94 13.18 -10.20 11.31
N LEU A 95 13.65 -11.43 11.51
CA LEU A 95 13.99 -12.35 10.44
C LEU A 95 12.69 -12.55 9.66
N LEU A 96 12.57 -11.91 8.51
CA LEU A 96 11.65 -12.38 7.49
C LEU A 96 12.17 -13.78 7.12
N THR A 97 11.60 -14.82 7.72
CA THR A 97 11.84 -16.18 7.26
C THR A 97 11.43 -16.22 5.79
N PRO A 98 12.30 -16.75 4.90
CA PRO A 98 12.08 -16.73 3.48
C PRO A 98 11.09 -17.84 3.09
N ASP A 99 9.80 -17.62 3.36
CA ASP A 99 8.73 -18.50 2.88
C ASP A 99 7.68 -17.70 2.08
N ILE A 100 8.16 -16.85 1.16
CA ILE A 100 7.37 -16.32 0.03
C ILE A 100 8.18 -16.49 -1.25
#